data_AF-A0A7C1CLE3-F1
#
_entry.id   AF-A0A7C1CLE3-F1
#
_cell.length_a   1.000
_cell.length_b   1.000
_cell.length_c   1.000
_cell.angle_alpha   90.00
_cell.angle_beta   90.00
_cell.angle_gamma   90.00
#
_symmetry.space_group_name_H-M   'P 1'
#
loop_
_entity.id
_entity.type
_entity.pdbx_description
1 polymer ?
#
loop_
_entity_poly.entity_id
_entity_poly.type
_entity_poly.pdbx_seq_one_letter_code
_entity_poly.pdbx_strand_id
1 'polypeptide(L)'
;MIQIGLNTAIIIYGSVIVIGAVLLYFISELRAARVYRVLEKQFLWRCPFCGFLYLDETAGDISQCPRCESFNSGREAQDRAVIAARQQRLPTPPEPTGIGDDAPRRNPSRRKRHGSRRGPRRRR
;
A
#
# COMPACT_ATOMS: atom_id res chain seq x y z
N MET A 1 -46.37 37.88 -4.06
CA MET A 1 -46.59 36.45 -4.35
C MET A 1 -45.94 36.18 -5.70
N ILE A 2 -44.73 35.62 -5.72
CA ILE A 2 -43.99 35.38 -6.97
C ILE A 2 -44.70 34.24 -7.70
N GLN A 3 -45.38 34.54 -8.80
CA GLN A 3 -46.02 33.55 -9.64
C GLN A 3 -44.94 32.87 -10.48
N ILE A 4 -44.42 31.76 -9.97
CA ILE A 4 -43.48 30.92 -10.70
C ILE A 4 -44.30 30.10 -11.69
N GLY A 5 -44.04 30.27 -12.99
CA GLY A 5 -44.66 29.47 -14.02
C GLY A 5 -44.32 27.98 -13.84
N LEU A 6 -45.26 27.09 -14.16
CA LEU A 6 -45.09 25.64 -14.04
C LEU A 6 -43.80 25.15 -14.70
N ASN A 7 -43.50 25.68 -15.89
CA ASN A 7 -42.28 25.33 -16.63
C ASN A 7 -41.01 25.70 -15.85
N THR A 8 -40.98 26.89 -15.26
CA THR A 8 -39.86 27.37 -14.44
C THR A 8 -39.67 26.49 -13.21
N ALA A 9 -40.76 26.07 -12.56
CA ALA A 9 -40.69 25.15 -11.42
C ALA A 9 -40.06 23.80 -11.83
N ILE A 10 -40.53 23.21 -12.93
CA ILE A 10 -40.00 21.92 -13.43
C ILE A 10 -38.50 22.02 -13.73
N ILE A 11 -38.06 23.09 -14.39
CA ILE A 11 -36.65 23.29 -14.73
C ILE A 11 -35.80 23.41 -13.47
N ILE A 12 -36.23 24.22 -12.49
CA ILE A 12 -35.49 24.42 -11.24
C ILE A 12 -35.38 23.10 -10.47
N TYR A 13 -36.50 22.44 -10.17
CA TYR A 13 -36.47 21.21 -9.40
C TYR A 13 -35.76 20.07 -10.13
N GLY A 14 -35.97 19.95 -11.44
CA GLY A 14 -35.27 18.96 -12.27
C GLY A 14 -33.76 19.18 -12.28
N SER A 15 -33.32 20.43 -12.46
CA SER A 15 -31.88 20.76 -12.45
C SER A 15 -31.23 20.44 -11.11
N VAL A 16 -31.90 20.72 -9.98
CA VAL A 16 -31.38 20.40 -8.64
C VAL A 16 -31.20 18.90 -8.47
N ILE A 17 -32.17 18.08 -8.92
CA ILE A 17 -32.07 16.62 -8.84
C ILE A 17 -30.92 16.11 -9.70
N VAL A 18 -30.79 16.57 -10.95
CA VAL A 18 -29.73 16.15 -11.86
C VAL A 18 -28.35 16.54 -11.33
N ILE A 19 -28.20 17.79 -10.85
CA ILE A 19 -26.94 18.25 -10.24
C ILE A 19 -26.61 17.41 -9.01
N GLY A 20 -27.60 17.13 -8.16
CA GLY A 20 -27.44 16.27 -6.99
C GLY A 20 -26.97 14.86 -7.37
N ALA A 21 -27.58 14.24 -8.37
CA ALA A 21 -27.21 12.92 -8.86
C ALA A 21 -25.78 12.89 -9.43
N VAL A 22 -25.41 13.90 -10.22
CA VAL A 22 -24.06 14.04 -10.77
C VAL A 22 -23.03 14.22 -9.66
N LEU A 23 -23.29 15.08 -8.68
CA LEU A 23 -22.39 15.28 -7.53
C LEU A 23 -22.22 13.99 -6.73
N LEU A 24 -23.31 13.28 -6.44
CA LEU A 24 -23.25 12.00 -5.73
C LEU A 24 -22.44 10.96 -6.51
N TYR A 25 -22.64 10.88 -7.83
CA TYR A 25 -21.88 10.00 -8.71
C TYR A 25 -20.37 10.31 -8.68
N PHE A 26 -20.01 11.60 -8.81
CA PHE A 26 -18.60 12.00 -8.71
C PHE A 26 -18.01 11.72 -7.33
N ILE A 27 -18.75 11.94 -6.25
CA ILE A 27 -18.29 11.62 -4.89
C ILE A 27 -18.10 10.11 -4.72
N SER A 28 -19.03 9.28 -5.21
CA SER A 28 -18.88 7.82 -5.15
C SER A 28 -17.67 7.36 -5.94
N GLU A 29 -17.46 7.90 -7.14
CA GLU A 29 -16.33 7.53 -7.99
C GLU A 29 -15.00 7.93 -7.37
N LEU A 30 -14.92 9.14 -6.80
CA LEU A 30 -13.73 9.60 -6.09
C LEU A 30 -13.43 8.78 -4.83
N ARG A 31 -14.47 8.37 -4.09
CA ARG A 31 -14.32 7.50 -2.91
C ARG A 31 -13.87 6.09 -3.33
N ALA A 32 -14.52 5.52 -4.34
CA ALA A 32 -14.17 4.22 -4.90
C ALA A 32 -12.72 4.22 -5.40
N ALA A 33 -12.33 5.19 -6.22
CA ALA A 33 -10.96 5.32 -6.72
C ALA A 33 -9.91 5.46 -5.61
N ARG A 34 -10.23 6.13 -4.50
CA ARG A 34 -9.33 6.19 -3.33
C ARG A 34 -9.21 4.83 -2.66
N VAL A 35 -10.33 4.13 -2.42
CA VAL A 35 -10.32 2.80 -1.80
C VAL A 35 -9.54 1.81 -2.65
N TYR A 36 -9.80 1.77 -3.96
CA TYR A 36 -9.06 0.92 -4.89
C TYR A 36 -7.56 1.25 -4.90
N ARG A 37 -7.17 2.53 -4.95
CA ARG A 37 -5.74 2.91 -4.88
C ARG A 37 -5.07 2.55 -3.56
N VAL A 38 -5.81 2.49 -2.46
CA VAL A 38 -5.27 2.06 -1.17
C VAL A 38 -5.13 0.54 -1.12
N LEU A 39 -6.14 -0.22 -1.57
CA LEU A 39 -6.10 -1.68 -1.61
C LEU A 39 -5.06 -2.21 -2.59
N GLU A 40 -5.00 -1.64 -3.80
CA GLU A 40 -4.01 -1.98 -4.83
C GLU A 40 -2.58 -1.80 -4.32
N LYS A 41 -2.35 -0.82 -3.43
CA LYS A 41 -1.05 -0.64 -2.79
C LYS A 41 -0.82 -1.69 -1.70
N GLN A 42 -1.80 -1.98 -0.86
CA GLN A 42 -1.55 -2.77 0.35
C GLN A 42 -1.30 -4.26 0.10
N PHE A 43 -1.84 -4.84 -0.97
CA PHE A 43 -1.85 -6.29 -1.18
C PHE A 43 -1.18 -6.76 -2.48
N LEU A 44 -0.58 -5.85 -3.24
CA LEU A 44 0.11 -6.19 -4.48
C LEU A 44 1.57 -6.57 -4.21
N TRP A 45 1.92 -7.81 -4.56
CA TRP A 45 3.26 -8.36 -4.43
C TRP A 45 3.86 -8.62 -5.81
N ARG A 46 5.14 -8.31 -5.98
CA ARG A 46 5.91 -8.69 -7.17
C ARG A 46 7.03 -9.63 -6.78
N CYS A 47 6.99 -10.85 -7.30
CA CYS A 47 8.06 -11.82 -7.03
C CYS A 47 9.40 -11.37 -7.64
N PRO A 48 10.51 -11.29 -6.87
CA PRO A 48 11.82 -10.93 -7.40
C PRO A 48 12.46 -12.06 -8.23
N PHE A 49 11.99 -13.30 -8.09
CA PHE A 49 12.53 -14.46 -8.80
C PHE A 49 11.88 -14.65 -10.18
N CYS A 50 10.54 -14.70 -10.25
CA CYS A 50 9.82 -14.93 -11.50
C CYS A 50 9.16 -13.67 -12.08
N GLY A 51 9.17 -12.55 -11.37
CA GLY A 51 8.57 -11.30 -11.82
C GLY A 51 7.04 -11.26 -11.81
N PHE A 52 6.38 -12.33 -11.37
CA PHE A 52 4.91 -12.43 -11.34
C PHE A 52 4.32 -11.45 -10.31
N LEU A 53 3.32 -10.66 -10.73
CA LEU A 53 2.51 -9.83 -9.86
C LEU A 53 1.29 -10.61 -9.39
N TYR A 54 1.01 -10.58 -8.10
CA TYR A 54 -0.15 -11.23 -7.50
C TYR A 54 -0.69 -10.43 -6.32
N LEU A 55 -1.96 -10.64 -6.00
CA LEU A 55 -2.58 -10.14 -4.77
C LEU A 55 -2.51 -11.22 -3.69
N ASP A 56 -2.10 -10.82 -2.49
CA ASP A 56 -2.18 -11.66 -1.31
C ASP A 56 -2.63 -10.82 -0.12
N GLU A 57 -3.90 -10.99 0.26
CA GLU A 57 -4.54 -10.29 1.38
C GLU A 57 -4.14 -10.86 2.74
N THR A 58 -3.65 -12.11 2.77
CA THR A 58 -3.33 -12.85 3.99
C THR A 58 -1.87 -12.73 4.41
N ALA A 59 -0.99 -12.39 3.47
CA ALA A 59 0.44 -12.26 3.73
C ALA A 59 0.80 -10.93 4.42
N GLY A 60 1.09 -11.00 5.71
CA GLY A 60 1.60 -9.85 6.48
C GLY A 60 3.02 -9.43 6.10
N ASP A 61 4.01 -10.26 6.41
CA ASP A 61 5.44 -9.93 6.21
C ASP A 61 6.15 -10.82 5.19
N ILE A 62 5.57 -11.99 4.90
CA ILE A 62 6.08 -12.99 3.95
C ILE A 62 4.88 -13.47 3.12
N SER A 63 5.00 -13.43 1.80
CA SER A 63 4.04 -14.04 0.87
C SER A 63 4.71 -15.13 0.05
N GLN A 64 3.95 -16.16 -0.33
CA GLN A 64 4.46 -17.23 -1.20
C GLN A 64 3.97 -16.99 -2.63
N CYS A 65 4.88 -17.01 -3.60
CA CYS A 65 4.50 -16.80 -5.00
C CYS A 65 3.74 -18.03 -5.54
N PRO A 66 2.53 -17.87 -6.13
CA PRO A 66 1.77 -19.01 -6.64
C PRO A 66 2.38 -19.68 -7.88
N ARG A 67 3.35 -19.04 -8.54
CA ARG A 67 3.94 -19.54 -9.79
C ARG A 67 5.25 -20.30 -9.60
N CYS A 68 6.08 -19.84 -8.68
CA CYS A 68 7.42 -20.41 -8.44
C CYS A 68 7.64 -20.82 -6.99
N GLU A 69 6.61 -20.67 -6.15
CA GLU A 69 6.59 -21.07 -4.73
C GLU A 69 7.67 -20.40 -3.87
N SER A 70 8.34 -19.39 -4.41
CA SER A 70 9.36 -18.64 -3.68
C SER A 70 8.72 -17.80 -2.58
N PHE A 71 9.36 -17.78 -1.41
CA PHE A 71 8.99 -16.88 -0.33
C PHE A 71 9.53 -15.47 -0.59
N ASN A 72 8.62 -14.52 -0.64
CA ASN A 72 8.89 -13.11 -0.89
C ASN A 72 8.75 -12.35 0.42
N SER A 73 9.79 -11.60 0.80
CA SER A 73 9.74 -10.73 1.97
C SER A 73 9.20 -9.34 1.59
N GLY A 74 8.38 -8.73 2.45
CA GLY A 74 7.78 -7.41 2.18
C GLY A 74 8.82 -6.31 1.94
N ARG A 75 10.06 -6.48 2.39
CA ARG A 75 11.18 -5.54 2.15
C ARG A 75 11.72 -5.55 0.71
N GLU A 76 11.62 -6.67 0.01
CA GLU A 76 12.23 -6.85 -1.31
C GLU A 76 11.20 -6.93 -2.44
N ALA A 77 9.98 -7.40 -2.13
CA ALA A 77 8.95 -7.72 -3.12
C ALA A 77 7.76 -6.75 -3.14
N GLN A 78 7.65 -5.88 -2.13
CA GLN A 78 6.57 -4.89 -2.03
C GLN A 78 7.07 -3.56 -2.59
N ASP A 79 6.22 -2.85 -3.34
CA ASP A 79 6.58 -1.56 -3.93
C ASP A 79 6.92 -0.54 -2.82
N ARG A 80 7.94 0.30 -3.05
CA ARG A 80 8.45 1.27 -2.07
C ARG A 80 7.36 2.22 -1.60
N ALA A 81 6.41 2.55 -2.48
CA ALA A 81 5.26 3.38 -2.15
C ALA A 81 4.33 2.74 -1.10
N VAL A 82 4.28 1.40 -1.06
CA VAL A 82 3.46 0.63 -0.12
C VAL A 82 4.12 0.56 1.24
N ILE A 83 5.43 0.32 1.27
CA ILE A 83 6.23 0.28 2.51
C ILE A 83 6.11 1.61 3.25
N ALA A 84 6.20 2.74 2.53
CA ALA A 84 6.06 4.08 3.11
C ALA A 84 4.66 4.33 3.70
N ALA A 85 3.60 3.90 3.01
CA ALA A 85 2.22 4.03 3.49
C ALA A 85 1.92 3.14 4.71
N ARG A 86 2.52 1.94 4.78
CA ARG A 86 2.39 1.04 5.94
C ARG A 86 3.06 1.63 7.17
N GLN A 87 4.25 2.22 7.04
CA GLN A 87 4.96 2.86 8.15
C GLN A 87 4.16 4.01 8.80
N GLN A 88 3.35 4.74 8.03
CA GLN A 88 2.50 5.81 8.56
C GLN A 88 1.30 5.29 9.38
N ARG A 89 0.92 4.01 9.23
CA ARG A 89 -0.21 3.40 9.96
C ARG A 89 0.20 2.61 11.20
N LEU A 90 1.49 2.33 11.40
CA LEU A 90 1.94 1.68 12.63
C LEU A 90 1.85 2.70 13.78
N PRO A 91 1.17 2.36 14.91
CA PRO A 91 1.18 3.21 16.09
C PRO A 91 2.63 3.40 16.54
N THR A 92 2.98 4.64 16.84
CA THR A 92 4.28 5.01 17.41
C THR A 92 4.56 4.07 18.57
N PRO A 93 5.72 3.37 18.59
CA PRO A 93 6.09 2.56 19.75
C PRO A 93 5.99 3.44 21.00
N PRO A 94 5.40 2.96 22.11
CA PRO A 94 5.35 3.73 23.33
C PRO A 94 6.77 4.16 23.69
N GLU A 95 6.91 5.45 23.97
CA GLU A 95 8.14 6.10 24.38
C GLU A 95 8.77 5.27 25.52
N PRO A 96 10.05 4.88 25.43
CA PRO A 96 10.67 4.11 26.50
C PRO A 96 10.74 4.99 27.74
N THR A 97 9.83 4.75 28.70
CA THR A 97 9.92 5.33 30.04
C THR A 97 11.23 4.85 30.64
N GLY A 98 12.18 5.78 30.74
CA GLY A 98 13.45 5.55 31.37
C GLY A 98 13.28 5.10 32.82
N ILE A 99 14.02 4.07 33.20
CA ILE A 99 14.66 3.83 34.50
C ILE A 99 15.62 2.65 34.28
N GLY A 100 16.88 2.81 34.69
CA GLY A 100 17.78 1.70 35.00
C GLY A 100 19.04 1.62 34.15
N ASP A 101 20.11 2.24 34.64
CA ASP A 101 21.49 1.88 34.32
C ASP A 101 21.71 0.38 34.53
N ASP A 102 21.92 -0.37 33.46
CA ASP A 102 22.65 -1.66 33.48
C ASP A 102 23.08 -2.02 32.04
N ALA A 103 24.25 -1.53 31.66
CA ALA A 103 25.02 -2.15 30.59
C ALA A 103 25.54 -3.53 31.06
N PRO A 104 25.93 -4.49 30.19
CA PRO A 104 25.95 -4.46 28.72
C PRO A 104 25.37 -5.74 28.07
N ARG A 105 24.82 -5.64 26.85
CA ARG A 105 24.85 -6.79 25.90
C ARG A 105 25.35 -6.36 24.55
N ARG A 106 26.69 -6.31 24.42
CA ARG A 106 27.35 -6.54 23.13
C ARG A 106 26.88 -7.89 22.61
N ASN A 107 26.24 -7.92 21.45
CA ASN A 107 26.23 -9.11 20.60
C ASN A 107 27.25 -8.90 19.46
N PRO A 108 28.52 -9.29 19.62
CA PRO A 108 29.51 -9.21 18.56
C PRO A 108 29.47 -10.50 17.73
N SER A 109 28.45 -10.67 16.89
CA SER A 109 28.42 -11.83 15.98
C SER A 109 27.97 -11.53 14.54
N ARG A 110 27.97 -10.27 14.10
CA ARG A 110 27.99 -9.97 12.66
C ARG A 110 29.41 -9.70 12.17
N ARG A 111 30.17 -10.80 12.09
CA ARG A 111 31.38 -10.91 11.27
C ARG A 111 31.05 -10.43 9.85
N LYS A 112 31.84 -9.46 9.37
CA LYS A 112 31.85 -8.93 8.00
C LYS A 112 31.68 -10.04 6.96
N ARG A 113 30.68 -9.94 6.07
CA ARG A 113 30.75 -10.62 4.76
C ARG A 113 31.48 -9.70 3.78
N HIS A 114 32.81 -9.83 3.72
CA HIS A 114 33.56 -9.46 2.51
C HIS A 114 33.42 -10.59 1.50
N GLY A 115 32.40 -10.52 0.66
CA GLY A 115 32.24 -11.41 -0.49
C GLY A 115 32.78 -10.76 -1.76
N SER A 116 34.09 -10.48 -1.81
CA SER A 116 34.77 -10.21 -3.08
C SER A 116 34.97 -11.52 -3.83
N ARG A 117 34.78 -11.47 -5.16
CA ARG A 117 35.19 -12.41 -6.23
C ARG A 117 34.01 -12.96 -7.02
N ARG A 118 33.52 -12.13 -7.96
CA ARG A 118 33.02 -12.65 -9.25
C ARG A 118 34.23 -13.26 -9.96
N GLY A 119 34.34 -14.59 -9.93
CA GLY A 119 35.31 -15.32 -10.75
C GLY A 119 34.96 -15.24 -12.25
N PRO A 120 35.95 -15.40 -13.14
CA PRO A 120 35.76 -15.24 -14.57
C PRO A 120 34.94 -16.41 -15.16
N ARG A 121 33.86 -16.09 -15.88
CA ARG A 121 33.14 -17.05 -16.73
C ARG A 121 34.06 -17.50 -17.86
N ARG A 122 34.64 -18.69 -17.77
CA ARG A 122 35.15 -19.41 -18.94
C ARG A 122 33.96 -19.93 -19.74
N ARG A 123 33.80 -19.44 -20.97
CA ARG A 123 33.00 -20.12 -22.00
C ARG A 123 33.90 -21.15 -22.67
N ARG A 124 33.44 -22.39 -22.73
CA ARG A 124 33.75 -23.33 -23.81
C ARG A 124 32.42 -23.72 -24.42
#